data_AF-A0A2D6RBJ2-F1
#
_entry.id   AF-A0A2D6RBJ2-F1
#
_cell.length_a   1.000
_cell.length_b   1.000
_cell.length_c   1.000
_cell.angle_alpha   90.00
_cell.angle_beta   90.00
_cell.angle_gamma   90.00
#
_symmetry.space_group_name_H-M   'P 1'
#
loop_
_entity.id
_entity.type
_entity.pdbx_description
1 polymer ?
#
loop_
_entity_poly.entity_id
_entity_poly.type
_entity_poly.pdbx_seq_one_letter_code
_entity_poly.pdbx_strand_id
1 'polypeptide(L)'
;MKKGAILTIAVSTFLIILSFIIFIAGSLILDRDLSDESIFRGDSGEVFVRYHDTYSVYVSDTYSCSETTVSIHDDEWEYFFEDCDFSYVDGDWRYIGYLNPDVSKSLQVESNNEIIIVNDLADASIIFTTLCSLPVCCSGIIGILIGILLLTRRDKKRKQEIIFQ
;
A
#
# COMPACT_ATOMS: atom_id res chain seq x y z
N MET A 1 20.08 7.90 -36.15
CA MET A 1 20.64 7.82 -34.77
C MET A 1 20.31 9.01 -33.85
N LYS A 2 20.37 10.29 -34.27
CA LYS A 2 20.01 11.45 -33.38
C LYS A 2 18.58 11.36 -32.84
N LYS A 3 17.63 11.01 -33.70
CA LYS A 3 16.22 10.80 -33.36
C LYS A 3 16.05 9.70 -32.31
N GLY A 4 16.86 8.64 -32.36
CA GLY A 4 16.83 7.55 -31.38
C GLY A 4 17.27 7.99 -30.00
N ALA A 5 18.41 8.69 -29.88
CA ALA A 5 18.88 9.19 -28.59
C ALA A 5 17.93 10.22 -27.97
N ILE A 6 17.37 11.13 -28.77
CA ILE A 6 16.38 12.10 -28.32
C ILE A 6 15.09 11.40 -27.87
N LEU A 7 14.63 10.40 -28.63
CA LEU A 7 13.46 9.59 -28.27
C LEU A 7 13.68 8.83 -26.96
N THR A 8 14.85 8.22 -26.76
CA THR A 8 15.19 7.52 -25.51
C THR A 8 15.16 8.47 -24.33
N ILE A 9 15.75 9.67 -24.44
CA ILE A 9 15.70 10.67 -23.37
C ILE A 9 14.25 11.11 -23.10
N ALA A 10 13.46 11.40 -24.14
CA ALA A 10 12.08 11.82 -24.00
C ALA A 10 11.21 10.77 -23.28
N VAL A 11 11.30 9.50 -23.68
CA VAL A 11 10.59 8.39 -23.02
C VAL A 11 11.05 8.24 -21.57
N SER A 12 12.35 8.36 -21.32
CA SER A 12 12.91 8.21 -19.99
C SER A 12 12.47 9.32 -19.03
N THR A 13 12.44 10.57 -19.51
CA THR A 13 11.90 11.70 -18.74
C THR A 13 10.42 11.51 -18.44
N PHE A 14 9.64 11.01 -19.41
CA PHE A 14 8.23 10.68 -19.18
C PHE A 14 8.05 9.61 -18.11
N LEU A 15 8.85 8.53 -18.13
CA LEU A 15 8.79 7.47 -17.11
C LEU A 15 9.11 7.99 -15.70
N ILE A 16 10.06 8.92 -15.58
CA ILE A 16 10.36 9.55 -14.28
C ILE A 16 9.16 10.36 -13.80
N ILE A 17 8.57 11.20 -14.66
CA ILE A 17 7.38 12.00 -14.31
C ILE A 17 6.22 11.07 -13.90
N LEU A 18 5.97 10.01 -14.67
CA LEU A 18 4.94 9.02 -14.36
C LEU A 18 5.19 8.36 -13.01
N SER A 19 6.44 7.99 -12.71
CA SER A 19 6.79 7.44 -11.40
C SER A 19 6.50 8.40 -10.26
N PHE A 20 6.78 9.69 -10.41
CA PHE A 20 6.46 10.68 -9.37
C PHE A 20 4.95 10.82 -9.18
N ILE A 21 4.16 10.79 -10.26
CA ILE A 21 2.71 10.82 -10.18
C ILE A 21 2.17 9.60 -9.42
N ILE A 22 2.66 8.39 -9.76
CA ILE A 22 2.26 7.16 -9.08
C ILE A 22 2.65 7.20 -7.60
N PHE A 23 3.85 7.67 -7.29
CA PHE A 23 4.32 7.80 -5.91
C PHE A 23 3.43 8.76 -5.10
N ILE A 24 3.18 9.98 -5.61
CA ILE A 24 2.32 10.96 -4.93
C ILE A 24 0.90 10.43 -4.76
N ALA A 25 0.32 9.85 -5.81
CA ALA A 25 -1.02 9.27 -5.75
C ALA A 25 -1.10 8.15 -4.70
N GLY A 26 -0.08 7.30 -4.64
CA GLY A 26 0.02 6.24 -3.63
C GLY A 26 0.20 6.78 -2.21
N SER A 27 1.03 7.82 -2.03
CA SER A 27 1.21 8.46 -0.71
C SER A 27 -0.07 9.10 -0.17
N LEU A 28 -0.92 9.67 -1.03
CA LEU A 28 -2.21 10.21 -0.62
C LEU A 28 -3.22 9.13 -0.18
N ILE A 29 -3.01 7.88 -0.60
CA ILE A 29 -3.83 6.75 -0.16
C ILE A 29 -3.32 6.22 1.18
N LEU A 30 -2.00 6.24 1.42
CA LEU A 30 -1.40 5.82 2.69
C LEU A 30 -1.68 6.77 3.87
N ASP A 31 -2.16 7.98 3.61
CA ASP A 31 -2.55 8.96 4.64
C ASP A 31 -4.06 8.89 4.97
N ARG A 32 -4.74 7.79 4.59
CA ARG A 32 -6.15 7.56 4.91
C ARG A 32 -6.32 7.08 6.35
N ASP A 33 -7.37 7.61 6.99
CA ASP A 33 -7.85 7.15 8.27
C ASP A 33 -8.35 5.70 8.16
N LEU A 34 -7.84 4.81 9.00
CA LEU A 34 -8.28 3.40 9.09
C LEU A 34 -9.80 3.26 9.22
N SER A 35 -10.46 4.26 9.82
CA SER A 35 -11.92 4.30 9.93
C SER A 35 -12.63 4.24 8.57
N ASP A 36 -12.08 4.86 7.52
CA ASP A 36 -12.71 4.92 6.19
C ASP A 36 -12.61 3.60 5.42
N GLU A 37 -11.66 2.73 5.80
CA GLU A 37 -11.42 1.42 5.17
C GLU A 37 -11.96 0.26 6.02
N SER A 38 -12.58 0.58 7.16
CA SER A 38 -13.21 -0.40 8.03
C SER A 38 -14.42 -1.06 7.35
N ILE A 39 -14.51 -2.38 7.47
CA ILE A 39 -15.68 -3.16 7.04
C ILE A 39 -16.77 -3.22 8.12
N PHE A 40 -16.40 -2.83 9.35
CA PHE A 40 -17.29 -2.75 10.49
C PHE A 40 -16.79 -1.65 11.42
N ARG A 41 -17.75 -0.90 11.98
CA ARG A 41 -17.52 0.09 13.03
C ARG A 41 -18.70 0.07 14.00
N GLY A 42 -18.42 -0.14 15.27
CA GLY A 42 -19.43 -0.16 16.33
C GLY A 42 -19.02 -1.04 17.51
N ASP A 43 -19.93 -1.18 18.46
CA ASP A 43 -19.82 -2.07 19.63
C ASP A 43 -20.64 -3.36 19.45
N SER A 44 -21.60 -3.37 18.52
CA SER A 44 -22.47 -4.51 18.25
C SER A 44 -22.99 -4.51 16.81
N GLY A 45 -23.18 -5.71 16.24
CA GLY A 45 -23.78 -5.88 14.91
C GLY A 45 -23.25 -7.08 14.16
N GLU A 46 -23.35 -7.04 12.83
CA GLU A 46 -22.87 -8.10 11.94
C GLU A 46 -21.75 -7.60 11.03
N VAL A 47 -20.73 -8.43 10.83
CA VAL A 47 -19.64 -8.19 9.87
C VAL A 47 -19.54 -9.35 8.89
N PHE A 48 -19.52 -9.05 7.58
CA PHE A 48 -19.29 -10.07 6.56
C PHE A 48 -17.80 -10.30 6.35
N VAL A 49 -17.36 -11.55 6.52
CA VAL A 49 -15.98 -11.96 6.32
C VAL A 49 -15.85 -12.93 5.15
N ARG A 50 -14.67 -12.96 4.52
CA ARG A 50 -14.35 -13.86 3.41
C ARG A 50 -13.30 -14.87 3.82
N TYR A 51 -13.43 -16.04 3.23
CA TYR A 51 -12.49 -17.13 3.40
C TYR A 51 -11.08 -16.70 2.99
N HIS A 52 -10.09 -16.97 3.86
CA HIS A 52 -8.66 -16.65 3.68
C HIS A 52 -8.28 -15.17 3.65
N ASP A 53 -9.20 -14.24 3.87
CA ASP A 53 -8.82 -12.88 4.17
C ASP A 53 -8.27 -12.80 5.60
N THR A 54 -7.38 -11.85 5.86
CA THR A 54 -6.95 -11.50 7.21
C THR A 54 -7.55 -10.15 7.56
N TYR A 55 -8.04 -10.01 8.78
CA TYR A 55 -8.54 -8.73 9.26
C TYR A 55 -7.95 -8.39 10.62
N SER A 56 -7.60 -7.13 10.78
CA SER A 56 -7.12 -6.55 12.02
C SER A 56 -8.28 -5.87 12.76
N VAL A 57 -8.31 -6.02 14.08
CA VAL A 57 -9.32 -5.44 14.96
C VAL A 57 -8.67 -4.38 15.83
N TYR A 58 -9.30 -3.21 15.89
CA TYR A 58 -8.82 -2.08 16.67
C TYR A 58 -9.91 -1.54 17.58
N VAL A 59 -9.51 -0.99 18.72
CA VAL A 59 -10.37 -0.22 19.64
C VAL A 59 -9.89 1.22 19.67
N SER A 60 -10.74 2.17 20.08
CA SER A 60 -10.27 3.55 20.33
C SER A 60 -9.07 3.55 21.28
N ASP A 61 -8.05 4.34 20.95
CA ASP A 61 -6.76 4.43 21.66
C ASP A 61 -6.88 4.83 23.15
N THR A 62 -8.03 5.39 23.51
CA THR A 62 -8.47 5.77 24.86
C THR A 62 -8.63 4.55 25.76
N TYR A 63 -8.90 3.37 25.18
CA TYR A 63 -9.03 2.11 25.89
C TYR A 63 -7.78 1.25 25.73
N SER A 64 -7.46 0.50 26.78
CA SER A 64 -6.44 -0.54 26.70
C SER A 64 -7.02 -1.86 26.23
N CYS A 65 -6.15 -2.74 25.71
CA CYS A 65 -6.52 -4.11 25.34
C CYS A 65 -7.10 -4.86 26.56
N SER A 66 -6.53 -4.68 27.75
CA SER A 66 -7.00 -5.30 28.99
C SER A 66 -8.38 -4.82 29.47
N GLU A 67 -8.84 -3.66 29.01
CA GLU A 67 -10.15 -3.09 29.36
C GLU A 67 -11.20 -3.37 28.30
N THR A 68 -10.81 -3.99 27.18
CA THR A 68 -11.68 -4.23 26.03
C THR A 68 -11.96 -5.72 25.91
N THR A 69 -13.23 -6.08 25.85
CA THR A 69 -13.69 -7.44 25.60
C THR A 69 -14.38 -7.46 24.25
N VAL A 70 -13.89 -8.30 23.34
CA VAL A 70 -14.46 -8.47 22.00
C VAL A 70 -14.78 -9.94 21.79
N SER A 71 -15.94 -10.21 21.19
CA SER A 71 -16.35 -11.51 20.67
C SER A 71 -16.82 -11.32 19.24
N ILE A 72 -16.26 -12.09 18.32
CA ILE A 72 -16.65 -12.13 16.91
C ILE A 72 -16.95 -13.58 16.59
N HIS A 73 -18.22 -13.93 16.52
CA HIS A 73 -18.64 -15.32 16.58
C HIS A 73 -19.79 -15.64 15.64
N ASP A 74 -20.07 -16.92 15.46
CA ASP A 74 -21.37 -17.40 15.01
C ASP A 74 -22.04 -18.23 16.11
N ASP A 75 -23.04 -19.04 15.76
CA ASP A 75 -23.73 -19.90 16.73
C ASP A 75 -22.82 -21.00 17.33
N GLU A 76 -21.66 -21.29 16.73
CA GLU A 76 -20.83 -22.45 17.06
C GLU A 76 -19.39 -22.10 17.47
N TRP A 77 -18.80 -21.03 16.93
CA TRP A 77 -17.36 -20.75 16.99
C TRP A 77 -17.06 -19.27 17.26
N GLU A 78 -16.02 -19.05 18.07
CA GLU A 78 -15.36 -17.76 18.26
C GLU A 78 -14.23 -17.59 17.24
N TYR A 79 -14.20 -16.46 16.54
CA TYR A 79 -13.25 -16.15 15.47
C TYR A 79 -12.28 -15.03 15.84
N PHE A 80 -12.51 -14.30 16.94
CA PHE A 80 -11.58 -13.29 17.41
C PHE A 80 -10.40 -13.93 18.14
N PHE A 81 -9.19 -13.54 17.73
CA PHE A 81 -7.96 -13.87 18.43
C PHE A 81 -7.36 -12.61 19.02
N GLU A 82 -7.42 -12.49 20.34
CA GLU A 82 -6.80 -11.41 21.09
C GLU A 82 -5.28 -11.44 20.93
N ASP A 83 -4.71 -10.31 20.51
CA ASP A 83 -3.26 -10.12 20.36
C ASP A 83 -2.90 -8.70 20.80
N CYS A 84 -2.69 -8.56 22.11
CA CYS A 84 -2.34 -7.29 22.75
C CYS A 84 -0.84 -6.98 22.70
N ASP A 85 -0.02 -7.74 21.97
CA ASP A 85 1.45 -7.67 22.07
C ASP A 85 2.04 -6.45 21.32
N PHE A 86 1.20 -5.73 20.57
CA PHE A 86 1.60 -4.55 19.83
C PHE A 86 1.04 -3.26 20.45
N SER A 87 1.93 -2.39 20.94
CA SER A 87 1.62 -0.98 21.17
C SER A 87 1.44 -0.21 19.84
N TYR A 88 0.93 -0.87 18.79
CA TYR A 88 0.66 -0.30 17.50
C TYR A 88 -0.62 0.52 17.61
N VAL A 89 -0.44 1.83 17.54
CA VAL A 89 -1.50 2.82 17.48
C VAL A 89 -1.39 3.48 16.11
N ASP A 90 -2.49 3.50 15.39
CA ASP A 90 -2.60 4.05 14.05
C ASP A 90 -3.77 5.04 14.06
N GLY A 91 -3.43 6.33 14.03
CA GLY A 91 -4.37 7.41 14.37
C GLY A 91 -4.90 7.29 15.80
N ASP A 92 -6.24 7.31 15.93
CA ASP A 92 -6.97 7.20 17.19
C ASP A 92 -7.36 5.73 17.52
N TRP A 93 -6.75 4.76 16.84
CA TRP A 93 -7.10 3.34 16.96
C TRP A 93 -5.90 2.49 17.43
N ARG A 94 -6.15 1.62 18.40
CA ARG A 94 -5.19 0.68 18.98
C ARG A 94 -5.52 -0.73 18.55
N TYR A 95 -4.54 -1.44 18.01
CA TYR A 95 -4.68 -2.85 17.66
C TYR A 95 -4.90 -3.72 18.91
N ILE A 96 -5.86 -4.64 18.83
CA ILE A 96 -6.21 -5.55 19.94
C ILE A 96 -6.27 -7.02 19.54
N GLY A 97 -6.16 -7.33 18.25
CA GLY A 97 -6.25 -8.69 17.77
C GLY A 97 -6.61 -8.77 16.30
N TYR A 98 -6.88 -9.99 15.85
CA TYR A 98 -7.15 -10.27 14.45
C TYR A 98 -8.20 -11.38 14.30
N LEU A 99 -8.69 -11.52 13.08
CA LEU A 99 -9.46 -12.68 12.64
C LEU A 99 -8.89 -13.24 11.33
N ASN A 100 -8.87 -14.59 11.24
CA ASN A 100 -8.50 -15.32 10.04
C ASN A 100 -9.55 -16.42 9.80
N PRO A 101 -10.68 -16.07 9.16
CA PRO A 101 -11.81 -16.96 9.05
C PRO A 101 -11.58 -18.03 7.98
N ASP A 102 -11.89 -19.26 8.36
CA ASP A 102 -11.94 -20.43 7.48
C ASP A 102 -13.31 -20.58 6.78
N VAL A 103 -14.10 -19.51 6.78
CA VAL A 103 -15.47 -19.43 6.25
C VAL A 103 -15.73 -18.11 5.54
N SER A 104 -16.76 -18.07 4.66
CA SER A 104 -17.30 -16.82 4.09
C SER A 104 -18.75 -16.63 4.53
N LYS A 105 -18.99 -15.77 5.53
CA LYS A 105 -20.33 -15.54 6.11
C LYS A 105 -20.35 -14.25 6.94
N SER A 106 -21.55 -13.86 7.38
CA SER A 106 -21.70 -12.84 8.43
C SER A 106 -21.42 -13.44 9.80
N LEU A 107 -20.62 -12.74 10.59
CA LEU A 107 -20.35 -13.04 12.00
C LEU A 107 -21.01 -11.97 12.87
N GLN A 108 -21.46 -12.37 14.05
CA GLN A 108 -21.92 -11.45 15.08
C GLN A 108 -20.71 -10.83 15.77
N VAL A 109 -20.83 -9.55 16.08
CA VAL A 109 -19.82 -8.77 16.78
C VAL A 109 -20.43 -8.25 18.06
N GLU A 110 -19.75 -8.49 19.17
CA GLU A 110 -20.09 -7.96 20.49
C GLU A 110 -18.83 -7.42 21.16
N SER A 111 -18.87 -6.16 21.57
CA SER A 111 -17.78 -5.49 22.26
C SER A 111 -18.30 -4.55 23.34
N ASN A 112 -17.52 -4.37 24.40
CA ASN A 112 -17.84 -3.39 25.45
C ASN A 112 -17.44 -1.95 25.08
N ASN A 113 -16.60 -1.78 24.04
CA ASN A 113 -16.15 -0.49 23.51
C ASN A 113 -16.32 -0.45 21.98
N GLU A 114 -16.35 0.74 21.37
CA GLU A 114 -16.35 0.87 19.90
C GLU A 114 -15.07 0.25 19.31
N ILE A 115 -15.25 -0.65 18.36
CA ILE A 115 -14.17 -1.25 17.58
C ILE A 115 -14.34 -0.97 16.09
N ILE A 116 -13.23 -1.06 15.37
CA ILE A 116 -13.21 -1.17 13.91
C ILE A 116 -12.55 -2.48 13.49
N ILE A 117 -13.02 -3.01 12.36
CA ILE A 117 -12.45 -4.18 11.72
C ILE A 117 -12.00 -3.78 10.33
N VAL A 118 -10.72 -4.02 10.00
CA VAL A 118 -10.08 -3.61 8.74
C VAL A 118 -9.57 -4.84 8.01
N ASN A 119 -9.75 -4.90 6.68
CA ASN A 119 -9.25 -6.01 5.86
C ASN A 119 -7.81 -5.73 5.39
N ASP A 120 -6.84 -6.49 5.89
CA ASP A 120 -5.42 -6.27 5.64
C ASP A 120 -5.03 -6.49 4.15
N LEU A 121 -5.82 -7.26 3.40
CA LEU A 121 -5.57 -7.48 1.97
C LEU A 121 -5.94 -6.28 1.11
N ALA A 122 -6.85 -5.41 1.57
CA ALA A 122 -7.13 -4.15 0.89
C ALA A 122 -5.88 -3.26 0.86
N ASP A 123 -5.15 -3.19 1.99
CA ASP A 123 -3.90 -2.45 2.15
C ASP A 123 -2.76 -2.99 1.28
N ALA A 124 -2.65 -4.31 1.13
CA ALA A 124 -1.59 -4.92 0.34
C ALA A 124 -1.57 -4.45 -1.12
N SER A 125 -2.74 -4.16 -1.70
CA SER A 125 -2.87 -3.66 -3.07
C SER A 125 -2.30 -2.24 -3.23
N ILE A 126 -2.47 -1.39 -2.21
CA ILE A 126 -1.99 -0.01 -2.16
C ILE A 126 -0.46 -0.01 -2.01
N ILE A 127 0.07 -0.86 -1.13
CA ILE A 127 1.50 -1.07 -0.94
C ILE A 127 2.17 -1.55 -2.24
N PHE A 128 1.51 -2.45 -2.98
CA PHE A 128 2.04 -2.94 -4.25
C PHE A 128 2.14 -1.84 -5.32
N THR A 129 1.15 -0.94 -5.38
CA THR A 129 1.17 0.19 -6.33
C THR A 129 2.25 1.23 -6.01
N THR A 130 2.49 1.53 -4.73
CA THR A 130 3.57 2.42 -4.29
C THR A 130 4.95 1.80 -4.55
N LEU A 131 5.14 0.51 -4.30
CA LEU A 131 6.39 -0.20 -4.56
C LEU A 131 6.75 -0.27 -6.06
N CYS A 132 5.75 -0.31 -6.95
CA CYS A 132 5.97 -0.30 -8.39
C CYS A 132 6.55 1.02 -8.93
N SER A 133 6.47 2.12 -8.17
CA SER A 133 7.06 3.41 -8.59
C SER A 133 8.59 3.35 -8.69
N LEU A 134 9.25 2.66 -7.76
CA LEU A 134 10.72 2.60 -7.68
C LEU A 134 11.39 2.00 -8.93
N PRO A 135 11.02 0.81 -9.43
CA PRO A 135 11.62 0.25 -10.65
C PRO A 135 11.32 1.11 -11.89
N VAL A 136 10.16 1.75 -11.96
CA VAL A 136 9.80 2.67 -13.07
C VAL A 136 10.73 3.89 -13.07
N CYS A 137 10.95 4.53 -11.92
CA CYS A 137 11.90 5.64 -11.78
C CYS A 137 13.32 5.24 -12.22
N CYS A 138 13.84 4.13 -11.68
CA CYS A 138 15.18 3.65 -11.98
C CYS A 138 15.37 3.32 -13.47
N SER A 139 14.36 2.75 -14.12
CA SER A 139 14.39 2.50 -15.56
C SER A 139 14.52 3.79 -16.39
N GLY A 140 13.86 4.87 -15.96
CA GLY A 140 13.99 6.19 -16.56
C GLY A 140 15.39 6.79 -16.39
N ILE A 141 15.99 6.69 -15.20
CA ILE A 141 17.36 7.19 -14.96
C ILE A 141 18.37 6.46 -15.87
N ILE A 142 18.27 5.13 -15.96
CA ILE A 142 19.12 4.31 -16.84
C ILE A 142 18.95 4.72 -18.31
N GLY A 143 17.70 4.95 -18.75
CA GLY A 143 17.42 5.38 -20.11
C GLY A 143 17.99 6.76 -20.44
N ILE A 144 17.98 7.71 -19.50
CA ILE A 144 18.66 9.01 -19.66
C ILE A 144 20.16 8.83 -19.84
N LEU A 145 20.81 8.01 -19.00
CA LEU A 145 22.25 7.74 -19.10
C LEU A 145 22.63 7.15 -20.47
N ILE A 146 21.86 6.18 -20.96
CA ILE A 146 22.03 5.57 -22.28
C ILE A 146 21.85 6.63 -23.39
N GLY A 147 20.82 7.46 -23.27
CA GLY A 147 20.54 8.55 -24.21
C GLY A 147 21.69 9.56 -24.32
N ILE A 148 22.24 9.98 -23.17
CA ILE A 148 23.40 10.89 -23.10
C ILE A 148 24.63 10.22 -23.74
N LEU A 149 24.94 8.97 -23.39
CA LEU A 149 26.05 8.22 -23.98
C LEU A 149 25.97 8.15 -25.52
N LEU A 150 24.77 7.93 -26.07
CA LEU A 150 24.54 7.91 -27.52
C LEU A 150 24.76 9.28 -28.18
N LEU A 151 24.43 10.38 -27.50
CA LEU A 151 24.70 11.73 -27.98
C LEU A 151 26.19 12.08 -27.92
N THR A 152 26.88 11.75 -26.82
CA THR A 152 28.30 12.07 -26.64
C THR A 152 29.21 11.28 -27.58
N ARG A 153 28.91 9.99 -27.81
CA ARG A 153 29.64 9.16 -28.80
C ARG A 153 29.52 9.72 -30.22
N ARG A 154 28.38 10.36 -30.54
CA ARG A 154 28.16 11.00 -31.84
C ARG A 154 29.01 12.25 -31.99
N ASP A 155 29.04 13.14 -31.00
CA ASP A 155 29.82 14.38 -31.10
C ASP A 155 31.32 14.10 -31.21
N LYS A 156 31.80 13.02 -30.58
CA LYS A 156 33.19 12.56 -30.74
C LYS A 156 33.47 12.06 -32.16
N LYS A 157 32.60 11.24 -32.75
CA LYS A 157 32.72 10.78 -34.15
C LYS A 157 32.66 11.95 -35.15
N ARG A 158 31.71 12.86 -34.98
CA ARG A 158 31.51 14.01 -35.89
C ARG A 158 32.69 14.98 -35.86
N LYS A 159 33.28 15.24 -34.69
CA LYS A 159 34.48 16.07 -34.57
C LYS A 159 35.71 15.42 -35.24
N GLN A 160 35.84 14.10 -35.20
CA GLN A 160 36.94 13.41 -35.89
C GLN A 160 36.80 13.48 -37.42
N GLU A 161 35.59 13.34 -37.99
CA GLU A 161 35.40 13.49 -39.44
C GLU A 161 35.74 14.89 -39.96
N ILE A 162 35.51 15.95 -39.16
CA ILE A 162 35.82 17.34 -39.56
C ILE A 162 37.33 17.66 -39.50
N ILE A 163 38.10 16.96 -38.67
CA ILE A 163 39.55 17.19 -38.52
C ILE A 163 40.36 16.46 -39.61
N PHE A 164 39.78 15.44 -40.25
CA PHE A 164 40.42 14.63 -41.29
C PHE A 164 39.96 14.96 -42.73
N GLN A 165 39.22 16.05 -42.94
CA GLN A 165 38.92 16.64 -44.25
C GLN A 165 39.72 17.93 -44.46
#